data_AF-A0A3M8BV14-F1
#
_entry.id   AF-A0A3M8BV14-F1
#
_cell.length_a   1.000
_cell.length_b   1.000
_cell.length_c   1.000
_cell.angle_alpha   90.00
_cell.angle_beta   90.00
_cell.angle_gamma   90.00
#
_symmetry.space_group_name_H-M   'P 1'
#
loop_
_entity.id
_entity.type
_entity.pdbx_description
1 polymer ?
#
loop_
_entity_poly.entity_id
_entity_poly.type
_entity_poly.pdbx_seq_one_letter_code
_entity_poly.pdbx_strand_id
1 'polypeptide(L)'
;MDFLYILYTPCNMIKKKDRVNIELNTNKKYLIVLLTLLAISNVFIFVKMNGVETQFEKLQAQIDSNFKEGLRLLSRSLKNNTDWETKFDLALSHSSKIQVLSDNTSYTLGNTEESRTVLSYSYMLENYFQDPQNATIDDNLQEFEEFIRCIEVLSSNPSDLEHGKKLISLLS
;
A
#
# COMPACT_ATOMS: atom_id res chain seq x y z
N MET A 1 -28.80 -62.22 -63.28
CA MET A 1 -28.61 -62.67 -61.88
C MET A 1 -27.12 -62.84 -61.69
N ASP A 2 -26.60 -62.14 -60.69
CA ASP A 2 -25.42 -62.47 -59.89
C ASP A 2 -24.03 -62.23 -60.51
N PHE A 3 -23.05 -61.70 -59.80
CA PHE A 3 -22.99 -60.88 -58.58
C PHE A 3 -21.57 -60.29 -58.63
N LEU A 4 -21.45 -58.96 -58.60
CA LEU A 4 -20.16 -58.26 -58.61
C LEU A 4 -19.54 -58.36 -57.21
N TYR A 5 -18.70 -59.36 -56.94
CA TYR A 5 -17.92 -59.42 -55.69
C TYR A 5 -16.61 -58.68 -55.87
N ILE A 6 -16.60 -57.43 -55.39
CA ILE A 6 -15.41 -56.59 -55.23
C ILE A 6 -14.54 -57.19 -54.13
N LEU A 7 -13.27 -57.46 -54.46
CA LEU A 7 -12.20 -57.83 -53.55
C LEU A 7 -12.00 -56.77 -52.45
N TYR A 8 -12.39 -57.08 -51.22
CA TYR A 8 -12.10 -56.27 -50.04
C TYR A 8 -10.72 -56.67 -49.47
N THR A 9 -9.67 -55.93 -49.83
CA THR A 9 -8.32 -56.13 -49.27
C THR A 9 -8.21 -55.65 -47.81
N PRO A 10 -7.76 -56.49 -46.85
CA PRO A 10 -7.62 -56.13 -45.43
C PRO A 10 -6.46 -55.14 -45.11
N CYS A 11 -5.63 -54.79 -46.11
CA CYS A 11 -4.45 -53.95 -45.91
C CYS A 11 -4.76 -52.46 -45.63
N ASN A 12 -5.95 -51.97 -46.02
CA ASN A 12 -6.33 -50.56 -45.84
C ASN A 12 -6.85 -50.22 -44.43
N MET A 13 -7.38 -51.20 -43.67
CA MET A 13 -7.89 -50.94 -42.32
C MET A 13 -6.76 -50.84 -41.27
N ILE A 14 -5.67 -51.59 -41.44
CA ILE A 14 -4.52 -51.58 -40.51
C ILE A 14 -3.80 -50.22 -40.57
N LYS A 15 -3.51 -49.71 -41.79
CA LYS A 15 -2.90 -48.38 -41.98
C LYS A 15 -3.73 -47.22 -41.43
N LYS A 16 -5.07 -47.34 -41.40
CA LYS A 16 -5.96 -46.30 -40.87
C LYS A 16 -5.98 -46.31 -39.34
N LYS A 17 -5.97 -47.49 -38.71
CA LYS A 17 -5.91 -47.65 -37.25
C LYS A 17 -4.58 -47.16 -36.67
N ASP A 18 -3.47 -47.43 -37.36
CA ASP A 18 -2.15 -46.97 -36.95
C ASP A 18 -1.98 -45.45 -37.09
N ARG A 19 -2.49 -44.84 -38.18
CA ARG A 19 -2.51 -43.37 -38.31
C ARG A 19 -3.35 -42.70 -37.22
N VAL A 20 -4.54 -43.22 -36.93
CA VAL A 20 -5.41 -42.69 -35.87
C VAL A 20 -4.73 -42.79 -34.50
N ASN A 21 -4.06 -43.90 -34.19
CA ASN A 21 -3.32 -44.05 -32.94
C ASN A 21 -2.11 -43.11 -32.83
N ILE A 22 -1.39 -42.87 -33.93
CA ILE A 22 -0.26 -41.93 -33.97
C ILE A 22 -0.75 -40.48 -33.81
N GLU A 23 -1.84 -40.09 -34.47
CA GLU A 23 -2.47 -38.77 -34.29
C GLU A 23 -3.00 -38.57 -32.87
N LEU A 24 -3.66 -39.59 -32.28
CA LEU A 24 -4.17 -39.53 -30.91
C LEU A 24 -3.02 -39.37 -29.88
N ASN A 25 -1.90 -40.05 -30.10
CA ASN A 25 -0.72 -39.98 -29.23
C ASN A 25 -0.03 -38.61 -29.35
N THR A 26 0.06 -38.07 -30.56
CA THR A 26 0.61 -36.74 -30.82
C THR A 26 -0.25 -35.64 -30.18
N ASN A 27 -1.58 -35.71 -30.31
CA ASN A 27 -2.51 -34.77 -29.67
C ASN A 27 -2.45 -34.83 -28.14
N LYS A 28 -2.33 -36.04 -27.55
CA LYS A 28 -2.12 -36.20 -26.11
C LYS A 28 -0.81 -35.58 -25.63
N LYS A 29 0.28 -35.72 -26.40
CA LYS A 29 1.58 -35.08 -26.09
C LYS A 29 1.47 -33.56 -26.13
N TYR A 30 0.81 -32.99 -27.15
CA TYR A 30 0.56 -31.55 -27.21
C TYR A 30 -0.30 -31.06 -26.04
N LEU A 31 -1.34 -31.80 -25.66
CA LEU A 31 -2.16 -31.48 -24.50
C LEU A 31 -1.34 -31.47 -23.21
N ILE A 32 -0.48 -32.48 -22.99
CA ILE A 32 0.39 -32.55 -21.81
C ILE A 32 1.36 -31.38 -21.77
N VAL A 33 1.99 -31.04 -22.89
CA VAL A 33 2.91 -29.90 -23.02
C VAL A 33 2.18 -28.57 -22.74
N LEU A 34 0.97 -28.41 -23.28
CA LEU A 34 0.15 -27.22 -23.03
C LEU A 34 -0.22 -27.09 -21.55
N LEU A 35 -0.63 -28.19 -20.90
CA LEU A 35 -0.95 -28.21 -19.47
C LEU A 35 0.26 -27.94 -18.58
N THR A 36 1.44 -28.47 -18.94
CA THR A 36 2.68 -28.18 -18.20
C THR A 36 3.10 -26.73 -18.36
N LEU A 37 3.03 -26.17 -19.57
CA LEU A 37 3.27 -24.74 -19.81
C LEU A 37 2.31 -23.87 -18.99
N LEU A 38 1.02 -24.22 -18.95
CA LEU A 38 0.02 -23.48 -18.18
C LEU A 38 0.33 -23.51 -16.68
N ALA A 39 0.69 -24.69 -16.15
CA ALA A 39 1.05 -24.85 -14.74
C ALA A 39 2.31 -24.04 -14.37
N ILE A 40 3.37 -24.11 -15.20
CA ILE A 40 4.60 -23.34 -14.98
C ILE A 40 4.33 -21.84 -15.03
N SER A 41 3.54 -21.39 -16.00
CA SER A 41 3.17 -19.97 -16.15
C SER A 41 2.41 -19.45 -14.92
N ASN A 42 1.43 -20.22 -14.43
CA ASN A 42 0.65 -19.84 -13.26
C ASN A 42 1.49 -19.83 -11.97
N VAL A 43 2.38 -20.81 -11.79
CA VAL A 43 3.33 -20.83 -10.65
C VAL A 43 4.27 -19.62 -10.71
N PHE A 44 4.81 -19.30 -11.90
CA PHE A 44 5.68 -18.16 -12.07
C PHE A 44 4.98 -16.82 -11.78
N ILE A 45 3.75 -16.64 -12.28
CA ILE A 45 2.93 -15.46 -11.99
C ILE A 45 2.66 -15.35 -10.49
N PHE A 46 2.25 -16.45 -9.85
CA PHE A 46 1.97 -16.48 -8.41
C PHE A 46 3.20 -16.08 -7.57
N VAL A 47 4.38 -16.65 -7.85
CA VAL A 47 5.62 -16.31 -7.13
C VAL A 47 6.00 -14.84 -7.35
N LYS A 48 5.90 -14.33 -8.58
CA LYS A 48 6.17 -12.93 -8.89
C LYS A 48 5.21 -11.98 -8.18
N MET A 49 3.91 -12.28 -8.17
CA MET A 49 2.90 -11.46 -7.50
C MET A 49 3.12 -11.40 -5.99
N ASN A 50 3.36 -12.53 -5.32
CA ASN A 50 3.66 -12.54 -3.88
C ASN A 50 4.94 -11.76 -3.55
N GLY A 51 5.95 -11.82 -4.44
CA GLY A 51 7.17 -11.03 -4.29
C GLY A 51 6.93 -9.51 -4.38
N VAL A 52 5.91 -9.08 -5.12
CA VAL A 52 5.53 -7.67 -5.26
C VAL A 52 4.68 -7.22 -4.06
N GLU A 53 3.70 -8.02 -3.64
CA GLU A 53 2.86 -7.75 -2.47
C GLU A 53 3.70 -7.55 -1.21
N THR A 54 4.67 -8.44 -0.98
CA THR A 54 5.61 -8.32 0.16
C THR A 54 6.51 -7.09 0.10
N GLN A 55 6.77 -6.51 -1.08
CA GLN A 55 7.49 -5.25 -1.21
C GLN A 55 6.60 -4.05 -0.90
N PHE A 56 5.34 -4.08 -1.36
CA PHE A 56 4.36 -3.04 -1.03
C PHE A 56 4.06 -2.98 0.46
N GLU A 57 3.86 -4.12 1.13
CA GLU A 57 3.66 -4.18 2.57
C GLU A 57 4.84 -3.59 3.35
N LYS A 58 6.08 -3.91 2.93
CA LYS A 58 7.29 -3.34 3.55
C LYS A 58 7.39 -1.84 3.33
N LEU A 59 7.09 -1.36 2.13
CA LEU A 59 7.11 0.06 1.82
C LEU A 59 6.06 0.80 2.65
N GLN A 60 4.85 0.27 2.75
CA GLN A 60 3.79 0.86 3.56
C GLN A 60 4.16 0.89 5.05
N ALA A 61 4.71 -0.21 5.58
CA ALA A 61 5.21 -0.23 6.96
C ALA A 61 6.33 0.80 7.21
N GLN A 62 7.20 1.05 6.22
CA GLN A 62 8.21 2.10 6.30
C GLN A 62 7.60 3.50 6.28
N ILE A 63 6.60 3.74 5.43
CA ILE A 63 5.86 5.02 5.38
C ILE A 63 5.18 5.27 6.72
N ASP A 64 4.48 4.29 7.28
CA ASP A 64 3.81 4.40 8.57
C ASP A 64 4.79 4.66 9.71
N SER A 65 5.92 3.95 9.72
CA SER A 65 6.99 4.17 10.68
C SER A 65 7.57 5.58 10.56
N ASN A 66 7.78 6.07 9.34
CA ASN A 66 8.30 7.41 9.09
C ASN A 66 7.30 8.51 9.45
N PHE A 67 6.00 8.25 9.28
CA PHE A 67 4.93 9.16 9.67
C PHE A 67 4.91 9.33 11.19
N LYS A 68 4.89 8.22 11.94
CA LYS A 68 4.98 8.20 13.40
C LYS A 68 6.25 8.87 13.92
N GLU A 69 7.38 8.56 13.29
CA GLU A 69 8.66 9.18 13.61
C GLU A 69 8.66 10.69 13.34
N GLY A 70 8.01 11.14 12.25
CA GLY A 70 7.82 12.56 11.95
C GLY A 70 7.07 13.27 13.07
N LEU A 71 5.93 12.73 13.52
CA LEU A 71 5.16 13.27 14.65
C LEU A 71 6.00 13.30 15.94
N ARG A 72 6.76 12.24 16.20
CA ARG A 72 7.65 12.15 17.37
C ARG A 72 8.77 13.19 17.34
N LEU A 73 9.36 13.44 16.18
CA LEU A 73 10.41 14.45 16.01
C LEU A 73 9.83 15.86 16.11
N LEU A 74 8.63 16.09 15.59
CA LEU A 74 7.90 17.34 15.73
C LEU A 74 7.62 17.68 17.20
N SER A 75 7.04 16.76 17.97
CA SER A 75 6.80 17.02 19.41
C SER A 75 8.11 17.28 20.16
N ARG A 76 9.17 16.54 19.81
CA ARG A 76 10.49 16.69 20.44
C ARG A 76 11.13 18.04 20.10
N SER A 77 11.04 18.52 18.86
CA SER A 77 11.62 19.81 18.48
C SER A 77 10.96 20.96 19.25
N LEU A 78 9.64 20.91 19.42
CA LEU A 78 8.88 21.90 20.18
C LEU A 78 9.23 21.91 21.68
N LYS A 79 9.53 20.74 22.25
CA LYS A 79 9.96 20.61 23.67
C LYS A 79 11.42 20.99 23.92
N ASN A 80 12.26 21.03 22.90
CA ASN A 80 13.68 21.33 23.08
C ASN A 80 13.86 22.74 23.66
N ASN A 81 14.92 22.94 24.46
CA ASN A 81 15.20 24.23 25.11
C ASN A 81 16.07 25.17 24.25
N THR A 82 15.89 25.13 22.92
CA THR A 82 16.57 26.02 21.96
C THR A 82 15.79 27.32 21.76
N ASP A 83 16.35 28.27 21.01
CA ASP A 83 15.62 29.46 20.58
C ASP A 83 14.40 29.11 19.72
N TRP A 84 13.40 30.00 19.72
CA TRP A 84 12.11 29.79 19.08
C TRP A 84 12.23 29.61 17.56
N GLU A 85 13.08 30.39 16.90
CA GLU A 85 13.30 30.34 15.45
C GLU A 85 13.79 28.96 15.02
N THR A 86 14.80 28.41 15.70
CA THR A 86 15.31 27.06 15.43
C THR A 86 14.25 25.98 15.69
N LYS A 87 13.44 26.11 16.75
CA LYS A 87 12.35 25.14 17.00
C LYS A 87 11.34 25.17 15.87
N PHE A 88 10.98 26.36 15.42
CA PHE A 88 9.97 26.59 14.40
C PHE A 88 10.41 26.05 13.04
N ASP A 89 11.66 26.33 12.62
CA ASP A 89 12.23 25.79 11.37
C ASP A 89 12.26 24.25 11.36
N LEU A 90 12.66 23.64 12.48
CA LEU A 90 12.64 22.19 12.63
C LEU A 90 11.21 21.64 12.60
N ALA A 91 10.30 22.30 13.30
CA ALA A 91 8.89 21.90 13.33
C ALA A 91 8.24 21.98 11.95
N LEU A 92 8.52 23.04 11.18
CA LEU A 92 8.11 23.19 9.79
C LEU A 92 8.67 22.06 8.91
N SER A 93 9.96 21.75 9.03
CA SER A 93 10.55 20.64 8.26
C SER A 93 9.88 19.30 8.57
N HIS A 94 9.55 19.05 9.85
CA HIS A 94 8.87 17.83 10.26
C HIS A 94 7.40 17.80 9.82
N SER A 95 6.67 18.92 9.93
CA SER A 95 5.27 19.01 9.52
C SER A 95 5.08 18.85 8.01
N SER A 96 5.93 19.46 7.18
CA SER A 96 5.89 19.23 5.72
C SER A 96 6.17 17.77 5.37
N LYS A 97 7.09 17.10 6.09
CA LYS A 97 7.33 15.67 5.87
C LYS A 97 6.13 14.82 6.28
N ILE A 98 5.48 15.15 7.40
CA ILE A 98 4.24 14.48 7.85
C ILE A 98 3.16 14.63 6.78
N GLN A 99 2.97 15.83 6.23
CA GLN A 99 1.95 16.07 5.22
C GLN A 99 2.19 15.28 3.92
N VAL A 100 3.44 15.20 3.44
CA VAL A 100 3.77 14.36 2.27
C VAL A 100 3.49 12.87 2.53
N LEU A 101 3.74 12.41 3.76
CA LEU A 101 3.51 11.01 4.15
C LEU A 101 2.04 10.70 4.42
N SER A 102 1.24 11.69 4.84
CA SER A 102 -0.18 11.51 5.21
C SER A 102 -1.01 10.98 4.04
N ASP A 103 -0.71 11.37 2.81
CA ASP A 103 -1.40 10.87 1.62
C ASP A 103 -1.09 9.39 1.29
N ASN A 104 -0.02 8.83 1.86
CA ASN A 104 0.52 7.52 1.47
C ASN A 104 0.53 6.48 2.62
N THR A 105 0.22 6.90 3.84
CA THR A 105 0.22 6.01 5.01
C THR A 105 -0.99 5.07 5.04
N SER A 106 -0.87 3.93 5.70
CA SER A 106 -2.00 3.03 5.93
C SER A 106 -3.11 3.68 6.77
N TYR A 107 -2.79 4.68 7.60
CA TYR A 107 -3.75 5.37 8.47
C TYR A 107 -4.79 6.19 7.69
N THR A 108 -4.53 6.50 6.42
CA THR A 108 -5.42 7.26 5.54
C THR A 108 -6.06 6.39 4.46
N LEU A 109 -5.90 5.06 4.54
CA LEU A 109 -6.55 4.15 3.62
C LEU A 109 -8.07 4.15 3.83
N GLY A 110 -8.79 4.42 2.75
CA GLY A 110 -10.25 4.45 2.75
C GLY A 110 -10.82 5.79 3.24
N ASN A 111 -12.15 5.87 3.29
CA ASN A 111 -12.89 7.08 3.62
C ASN A 111 -13.57 7.00 4.99
N THR A 112 -12.80 6.61 6.01
CA THR A 112 -13.27 6.54 7.40
C THR A 112 -13.08 7.87 8.12
N GLU A 113 -13.68 8.00 9.30
CA GLU A 113 -13.51 9.21 10.12
C GLU A 113 -12.07 9.36 10.61
N GLU A 114 -11.41 8.24 10.96
CA GLU A 114 -10.01 8.20 11.36
C GLU A 114 -9.11 8.70 10.23
N SER A 115 -9.29 8.17 9.01
CA SER A 115 -8.52 8.58 7.83
C SER A 115 -8.66 10.09 7.56
N ARG A 116 -9.89 10.61 7.56
CA ARG A 116 -10.15 12.05 7.38
C ARG A 116 -9.52 12.89 8.49
N THR A 117 -9.54 12.41 9.72
CA THR A 117 -8.92 13.09 10.87
C THR A 117 -7.40 13.16 10.69
N VAL A 118 -6.77 12.06 10.27
CA VAL A 118 -5.32 12.00 9.99
C VAL A 118 -4.90 12.98 8.91
N LEU A 119 -5.62 12.98 7.78
CA LEU A 119 -5.38 13.94 6.70
C LEU A 119 -5.56 15.38 7.18
N SER A 120 -6.60 15.65 7.96
CA SER A 120 -6.93 17.01 8.41
C SER A 120 -5.88 17.57 9.34
N TYR A 121 -5.48 16.84 10.39
CA TYR A 121 -4.46 17.37 11.30
C TYR A 121 -3.10 17.48 10.61
N SER A 122 -2.76 16.57 9.69
CA SER A 122 -1.47 16.62 8.99
C SER A 122 -1.36 17.89 8.15
N TYR A 123 -2.45 18.24 7.45
CA TYR A 123 -2.55 19.44 6.66
C TYR A 123 -2.52 20.71 7.53
N MET A 124 -3.28 20.70 8.63
CA MET A 124 -3.32 21.84 9.56
C MET A 124 -1.98 22.07 10.25
N LEU A 125 -1.23 21.01 10.58
CA LEU A 125 0.12 21.14 11.14
C LEU A 125 1.06 21.83 10.15
N GLU A 126 1.07 21.40 8.88
CA GLU A 126 1.90 22.06 7.86
C GLU A 126 1.51 23.54 7.72
N ASN A 127 0.21 23.84 7.57
CA ASN A 127 -0.27 25.21 7.44
C ASN A 127 0.10 26.09 8.63
N TYR A 128 -0.06 25.59 9.86
CA TYR A 128 0.29 26.32 11.07
C TYR A 128 1.76 26.72 11.09
N PHE A 129 2.66 25.81 10.72
CA PHE A 129 4.09 26.12 10.66
C PHE A 129 4.49 26.91 9.41
N GLN A 130 3.73 26.89 8.32
CA GLN A 130 4.00 27.70 7.13
C GLN A 130 3.54 29.15 7.30
N ASP A 131 2.41 29.36 7.98
CA ASP A 131 1.83 30.68 8.23
C ASP A 131 1.42 30.85 9.71
N PRO A 132 2.41 31.08 10.60
CA PRO A 132 2.16 31.18 12.03
C PRO A 132 1.33 32.41 12.43
N GLN A 133 1.15 33.40 11.56
CA GLN A 133 0.49 34.65 11.92
C GLN A 133 -1.00 34.49 12.25
N ASN A 134 -1.60 33.34 11.93
CA ASN A 134 -3.02 33.08 12.15
C ASN A 134 -3.33 32.25 13.40
N ALA A 135 -2.33 31.70 14.10
CA ALA A 135 -2.55 30.77 15.21
C ALA A 135 -2.09 31.36 16.55
N THR A 136 -3.01 31.52 17.50
CA THR A 136 -2.76 32.07 18.84
C THR A 136 -2.25 31.04 19.85
N ILE A 137 -2.03 29.78 19.43
CA ILE A 137 -1.59 28.70 20.32
C ILE A 137 -0.30 29.08 21.06
N ASP A 138 0.60 29.81 20.40
CA ASP A 138 1.91 30.20 20.95
C ASP A 138 1.80 31.22 22.10
N ASP A 139 0.69 31.97 22.16
CA ASP A 139 0.45 32.97 23.19
C ASP A 139 -0.11 32.37 24.49
N ASN A 140 -0.66 31.14 24.42
CA ASN A 140 -1.23 30.44 25.56
C ASN A 140 -0.44 29.16 25.89
N LEU A 141 0.39 29.23 26.94
CA LEU A 141 1.24 28.12 27.37
C LEU A 141 0.47 26.81 27.59
N GLN A 142 -0.75 26.87 28.14
CA GLN A 142 -1.54 25.66 28.41
C GLN A 142 -2.04 25.01 27.12
N GLU A 143 -2.43 25.81 26.13
CA GLU A 143 -2.83 25.31 24.81
C GLU A 143 -1.64 24.75 24.04
N PHE A 144 -0.48 25.39 24.14
CA PHE A 144 0.76 24.90 23.53
C PHE A 144 1.22 23.56 24.13
N GLU A 145 1.13 23.40 25.46
CA GLU A 145 1.43 22.12 26.12
C GLU A 145 0.46 21.01 25.67
N GLU A 146 -0.83 21.33 25.55
CA GLU A 146 -1.84 20.38 25.09
C GLU A 146 -1.66 20.03 23.60
N PHE A 147 -1.28 21.00 22.77
CA PHE A 147 -0.91 20.80 21.36
C PHE A 147 0.22 19.77 21.23
N ILE A 148 1.31 19.97 21.98
CA ILE A 148 2.45 19.05 21.98
C ILE A 148 2.02 17.66 22.47
N ARG A 149 1.21 17.59 23.53
CA ARG A 149 0.71 16.32 24.07
C ARG A 149 -0.12 15.55 23.06
N CYS A 150 -0.98 16.22 22.30
CA CYS A 150 -1.74 15.59 21.23
C CYS A 150 -0.81 14.95 20.19
N ILE A 151 0.22 15.69 19.75
CA ILE A 151 1.21 15.17 18.79
C ILE A 151 1.94 13.94 19.36
N GLU A 152 2.28 13.92 20.64
CA GLU A 152 2.94 12.77 21.28
C GLU A 152 2.06 11.52 21.29
N VAL A 153 0.78 11.66 21.65
CA VAL A 153 -0.16 10.53 21.62
C VAL A 153 -0.33 10.02 20.18
N LEU A 154 -0.52 10.94 19.23
CA LEU A 154 -0.66 10.61 17.80
C LEU A 154 0.62 9.99 17.23
N SER A 155 1.80 10.33 17.72
CA SER A 155 3.05 9.66 17.32
C SER A 155 3.07 8.17 17.67
N SER A 156 2.30 7.75 18.68
CA SER A 156 2.14 6.35 19.07
C SER A 156 0.94 5.70 18.37
N ASN A 157 -0.18 6.42 18.28
CA ASN A 157 -1.41 5.99 17.64
C ASN A 157 -1.97 7.10 16.71
N PRO A 158 -1.54 7.17 15.43
CA PRO A 158 -1.97 8.21 14.51
C PRO A 158 -3.47 8.32 14.28
N SER A 159 -4.20 7.21 14.46
CA SER A 159 -5.65 7.12 14.26
C SER A 159 -6.47 7.39 15.53
N ASP A 160 -5.85 7.91 16.60
CA ASP A 160 -6.55 8.30 17.81
C ASP A 160 -7.51 9.49 17.54
N LEU A 161 -8.81 9.21 17.50
CA LEU A 161 -9.83 10.20 17.14
C LEU A 161 -9.94 11.34 18.15
N GLU A 162 -9.75 11.06 19.45
CA GLU A 162 -9.90 12.08 20.50
C GLU A 162 -8.79 13.13 20.37
N HIS A 163 -7.54 12.68 20.32
CA HIS A 163 -6.39 13.57 20.21
C HIS A 163 -6.27 14.18 18.82
N GLY A 164 -6.68 13.46 17.76
CA GLY A 164 -6.72 13.99 16.40
C GLY A 164 -7.71 15.15 16.27
N LYS A 165 -8.94 15.01 16.79
CA LYS A 165 -9.93 16.09 16.81
C LYS A 165 -9.52 17.24 17.72
N LYS A 166 -8.92 16.93 18.87
CA LYS A 166 -8.42 17.95 19.79
C LYS A 166 -7.32 18.79 19.14
N LEU A 167 -6.38 18.14 18.46
CA LEU A 167 -5.31 18.80 17.70
C LEU A 167 -5.89 19.72 16.61
N ILE A 168 -6.85 19.23 15.82
CA ILE A 168 -7.55 20.04 14.82
C ILE A 168 -8.20 21.28 15.45
N SER A 169 -8.87 21.12 16.58
CA SER A 169 -9.52 22.23 17.29
C SER A 169 -8.55 23.25 17.86
N LEU A 170 -7.30 22.87 18.15
CA LEU A 170 -6.28 23.81 18.61
C LEU A 170 -5.72 24.60 17.42
N LEU A 171 -5.62 23.97 16.24
CA LEU A 171 -5.02 24.54 15.02
C LEU A 171 -6.01 25.37 14.16
N SER A 172 -7.31 25.34 14.48
CA SER A 172 -8.39 26.02 13.76
C SER A 172 -8.74 27.37 14.36
#